data_AF-A0A0F9R6M9-F1
#
_entry.id   AF-A0A0F9R6M9-F1
#
_cell.length_a   1.000
_cell.length_b   1.000
_cell.length_c   1.000
_cell.angle_alpha   90.00
_cell.angle_beta   90.00
_cell.angle_gamma   90.00
#
_symmetry.space_group_name_H-M   'P 1'
#
loop_
_entity.id
_entity.type
_entity.pdbx_description
1 polymer ?
#
loop_
_entity_poly.entity_id
_entity_poly.type
_entity_poly.pdbx_seq_one_letter_code
_entity_poly.pdbx_strand_id
1 'polypeptide(L)' 'MQVSVEYVKRLKAELAKINEQPFGQIEWYECGRKITISAEKLAEWKLIGLNNVDFIVSEEYYKL' A
#
# COMPACT_ATOMS: atom_id res chain seq x y z
N MET A 1 12.74 17.90 -19.00
CA MET A 1 12.31 16.49 -18.90
C MET A 1 10.88 16.40 -19.37
N GLN A 2 10.60 15.65 -20.44
CA GLN A 2 9.24 15.40 -20.94
C GLN A 2 8.85 13.97 -20.53
N VAL A 3 7.65 13.79 -19.97
CA VAL A 3 7.13 12.49 -19.52
C VAL A 3 5.77 12.29 -20.19
N SER A 4 5.53 11.12 -20.80
CA SER A 4 4.24 10.85 -21.42
C SER A 4 3.15 10.57 -20.39
N VAL A 5 1.93 11.01 -20.68
CA VAL A 5 0.77 10.79 -19.81
C VAL A 5 0.45 9.30 -19.71
N GLU A 6 0.62 8.56 -20.82
CA GLU A 6 0.44 7.11 -20.90
C GLU A 6 1.39 6.37 -19.96
N TYR A 7 2.65 6.82 -19.88
CA TYR A 7 3.63 6.24 -18.97
C TYR A 7 3.22 6.43 -17.50
N VAL A 8 2.77 7.63 -17.14
CA VAL A 8 2.27 7.91 -15.78
C VAL A 8 1.03 7.07 -15.46
N LYS A 9 0.10 6.92 -16.40
CA LYS A 9 -1.08 6.07 -16.23
C LYS A 9 -0.71 4.61 -15.99
N ARG A 10 0.28 4.08 -16.73
CA ARG A 10 0.77 2.71 -16.54
C ARG A 10 1.38 2.53 -15.15
N LEU A 11 2.24 3.46 -14.72
CA LEU A 11 2.84 3.42 -13.38
C LEU A 11 1.79 3.46 -12.27
N LYS A 12 0.74 4.29 -12.42
CA LYS A 12 -0.36 4.32 -11.45
C LYS A 12 -1.14 3.02 -11.41
N ALA A 13 -1.38 2.37 -12.55
CA ALA A 13 -2.05 1.08 -12.60
C ALA A 13 -1.21 -0.04 -11.97
N GLU A 14 0.11 -0.02 -12.18
CA GLU A 14 1.03 -0.95 -11.53
C GLU A 14 1.06 -0.73 -10.01
N LEU A 15 1.11 0.53 -9.56
CA LEU A 15 1.04 0.88 -8.15
C LEU A 15 -0.26 0.41 -7.49
N ALA A 16 -1.40 0.59 -8.16
CA ALA A 16 -2.69 0.13 -7.65
C ALA A 16 -2.69 -1.39 -7.40
N LYS A 17 -2.18 -2.18 -8.35
CA LYS A 17 -2.05 -3.64 -8.19
C LYS A 17 -1.16 -4.05 -7.02
N ILE A 18 -0.10 -3.29 -6.76
CA ILE A 18 0.79 -3.53 -5.61
C ILE A 18 0.05 -3.20 -4.31
N ASN A 19 -0.69 -2.09 -4.28
CA ASN A 19 -1.43 -1.65 -3.10
C ASN A 19 -2.66 -2.52 -2.79
N GLU A 20 -3.19 -3.25 -3.77
CA GLU A 20 -4.24 -4.26 -3.57
C GLU A 20 -3.76 -5.49 -2.79
N GLN A 21 -2.45 -5.68 -2.61
CA GLN A 21 -1.92 -6.82 -1.88
C GLN A 21 -2.28 -6.75 -0.39
N PRO A 22 -2.78 -7.85 0.21
CA PRO A 22 -3.04 -7.89 1.64
C PRO A 22 -1.76 -7.58 2.41
N PHE A 23 -1.84 -6.66 3.37
CA PHE A 23 -0.68 -6.21 4.15
C PHE A 23 0.11 -7.36 4.81
N GLY A 24 -0.58 -8.43 5.21
CA GLY A 24 0.03 -9.63 5.80
C GLY A 24 0.79 -10.53 4.81
N GLN A 25 0.71 -10.27 3.51
CA GLN A 25 1.43 -10.98 2.45
C GLN A 25 2.64 -10.18 1.93
N ILE A 26 2.88 -8.99 2.46
CA ILE A 26 4.01 -8.14 2.08
C ILE A 26 5.28 -8.63 2.76
N GLU A 27 6.30 -8.93 1.97
CA GLU A 27 7.64 -9.20 2.47
C GLU A 27 8.43 -7.90 2.57
N TRP A 28 9.03 -7.67 3.74
CA TRP A 28 9.78 -6.46 4.02
C TRP A 28 11.26 -6.71 3.85
N TYR A 29 11.95 -5.79 3.17
CA TYR A 29 13.38 -5.87 2.94
C TYR A 29 14.05 -4.53 3.29
N GLU A 30 15.19 -4.60 3.97
CA GLU A 30 16.06 -3.46 4.23
C GLU A 30 17.48 -3.81 3.79
N CYS A 31 18.08 -2.98 2.93
CA CYS A 31 19.41 -3.23 2.36
C CYS A 31 19.57 -4.63 1.73
N GLY A 32 18.53 -5.12 1.06
CA GLY A 32 18.51 -6.45 0.43
C GLY A 32 18.35 -7.62 1.39
N ARG A 33 18.15 -7.38 2.70
CA ARG A 33 17.89 -8.41 3.69
C ARG A 33 16.42 -8.42 4.06
N LYS A 34 15.81 -9.62 4.08
CA LYS A 34 14.44 -9.80 4.56
C LYS A 34 14.40 -9.45 6.05
N ILE A 35 13.50 -8.56 6.43
CA ILE A 35 13.25 -8.18 7.81
C ILE A 35 11.89 -8.76 8.26
N THR A 36 11.85 -9.26 9.48
CA THR A 36 10.60 -9.72 10.09
C THR A 36 10.05 -8.58 10.93
N ILE A 37 8.86 -8.10 10.57
CA ILE A 37 8.13 -7.11 11.37
C ILE A 37 7.28 -7.85 12.40
N SER A 38 7.28 -7.39 13.65
CA SER A 38 6.45 -7.99 14.70
C SER A 38 4.95 -7.79 14.40
N ALA A 39 4.12 -8.73 14.86
CA ALA A 39 2.67 -8.66 14.67
C ALA A 39 2.06 -7.38 15.28
N GLU A 40 2.60 -6.91 16.40
CA GLU A 40 2.20 -5.66 17.06
C GLU A 40 2.45 -4.43 16.17
N LYS A 41 3.63 -4.32 15.58
CA LYS A 41 3.96 -3.23 14.64
C LYS A 41 3.12 -3.31 13.37
N LEU A 42 2.89 -4.51 12.85
CA LEU A 42 2.01 -4.69 11.69
C LEU A 42 0.57 -4.24 11.99
N ALA A 43 0.07 -4.50 13.21
CA ALA A 43 -1.26 -4.06 13.64
C ALA A 43 -1.34 -2.53 13.78
N GLU A 44 -0.30 -1.88 14.31
CA GLU A 44 -0.18 -0.43 14.36
C GLU A 44 -0.19 0.17 12.95
N TRP A 45 0.59 -0.40 12.03
CA TRP A 45 0.72 0.09 10.66
C TRP A 45 -0.53 -0.11 9.81
N LYS A 46 -1.28 -1.18 10.07
CA LYS A 46 -2.60 -1.41 9.47
C LYS A 46 -3.55 -0.22 9.66
N LEU A 47 -3.44 0.48 10.80
CA LEU A 47 -4.26 1.66 11.12
C LEU A 47 -3.64 2.97 10.62
N ILE A 48 -2.32 3.02 10.44
CA ILE A 48 -1.61 4.20 9.91
C ILE A 48 -1.81 4.32 8.38
N GLY A 49 -1.89 3.20 7.66
CA GLY A 49 -2.19 3.18 6.22
C GLY A 49 -3.55 3.77 5.83
N LEU A 50 -4.47 3.91 6.79
CA LEU A 50 -5.77 4.54 6.59
C LEU A 50 -5.67 6.07 6.44
N ASN A 51 -4.56 6.68 6.86
CA ASN A 51 -4.37 8.14 6.83
C ASN A 51 -3.75 8.66 5.53
N ASN A 52 -3.23 7.80 4.65
CA ASN A 52 -2.65 8.23 3.38
C ASN A 52 -3.63 7.98 2.22
N VAL A 53 -4.52 8.95 2.05
CA VAL A 53 -5.09 9.46 0.79
C VAL A 53 -6.04 8.57 -0.04
N ASP A 54 -6.09 7.24 0.10
CA ASP A 54 -7.06 6.40 -0.65
C ASP A 54 -8.25 5.87 0.18
N PHE A 55 -8.31 6.20 1.48
CA PHE A 55 -9.36 5.68 2.38
C PHE A 55 -10.74 6.34 2.22
N ILE A 56 -10.88 7.32 1.33
CA ILE A 56 -12.13 8.10 1.12
C ILE A 56 -12.76 7.75 -0.24
N VAL A 57 -12.90 6.47 -0.59
CA VAL A 57 -13.76 6.10 -1.73
C VAL A 57 -14.53 4.78 -1.53
N SER A 58 -14.09 3.86 -0.67
CA SER A 58 -14.88 2.65 -0.41
C SER A 58 -15.82 2.83 0.79
N GLU A 59 -17.12 2.93 0.51
CA GLU A 59 -18.23 2.95 1.49
C GLU A 59 -18.33 1.67 2.36
N GLU A 60 -17.37 0.74 2.28
CA GLU A 60 -17.42 -0.54 2.99
C GLU A 60 -17.08 -0.45 4.48
N TYR A 61 -16.50 0.67 4.94
CA TYR A 61 -16.13 0.85 6.35
C TYR A 61 -17.22 1.47 7.25
N TYR A 62 -18.40 1.80 6.72
CA TYR A 62 -19.51 2.41 7.49
C TYR A 62 -20.53 1.42 8.09
N LYS A 63 -20.21 0.12 8.16
CA LYS A 63 -21.05 -0.89 8.83
C LYS A 63 -20.30 -1.56 9.97
N LEU A 64 -20.15 -0.83 11.08
CA LEU A 64 -19.98 -1.38 12.43
C LEU A 64 -21.07 -0.79 13.32
#